data_AF-A0A2V9GEQ1-F1
#
_entry.id   AF-A0A2V9GEQ1-F1
#
_cell.length_a   1.000
_cell.length_b   1.000
_cell.length_c   1.000
_cell.angle_alpha   90.00
_cell.angle_beta   90.00
_cell.angle_gamma   90.00
#
_symmetry.space_group_name_H-M   'P 1'
#
loop_
_entity.id
_entity.type
_entity.pdbx_description
1 polymer ?
#
loop_
_entity_poly.entity_id
_entity_poly.type
_entity_poly.pdbx_seq_one_letter_code
_entity_poly.pdbx_strand_id
1 'polypeptide(L)'
;MGWVVGWKKAVFLTNGRPLLLAAIALTEPIHVPKLTVMEVHIKPETESRLTELASKSGRATDDLVEDALAGYLTEVAEVREMLDGRYDDIKSGRVKPIDGEAFFDGLRQREDELLKQRNPK
;
A
#
# COMPACT_ATOMS: atom_id res chain seq x y z
N MET A 1 48.34 32.67 46.53
CA MET A 1 47.88 34.09 46.60
C MET A 1 46.79 34.24 45.55
N GLY A 2 45.55 34.66 45.77
CA GLY A 2 44.75 35.07 46.92
C GLY A 2 43.29 35.07 46.42
N TRP A 3 42.34 34.79 47.31
CA TRP A 3 40.90 34.82 47.01
C TRP A 3 40.39 36.26 46.86
N VAL A 4 39.13 36.38 46.41
CA VAL A 4 38.05 37.23 46.99
C VAL A 4 37.27 38.04 45.94
N VAL A 5 36.02 37.59 45.70
CA VAL A 5 34.71 38.29 45.60
C VAL A 5 34.58 39.56 44.71
N GLY A 6 33.43 39.96 44.19
CA GLY A 6 32.06 39.69 44.55
C GLY A 6 31.13 40.67 43.83
N TRP A 7 29.84 40.40 43.99
CA TRP A 7 28.69 40.99 43.30
C TRP A 7 28.44 42.49 43.56
N LYS A 8 27.89 43.17 42.55
CA LYS A 8 26.74 44.11 42.65
C LYS A 8 25.90 43.92 41.38
N LYS A 9 24.74 43.24 41.42
CA LYS A 9 23.39 43.77 41.75
C LYS A 9 23.04 45.06 40.98
N ALA A 10 22.20 44.91 39.96
CA ALA A 10 21.08 45.80 39.74
C ALA A 10 19.93 44.98 39.13
N VAL A 11 18.96 44.63 39.97
CA VAL A 11 17.63 44.22 39.52
C VAL A 11 16.85 45.51 39.31
N PHE A 12 16.34 45.73 38.11
CA PHE A 12 15.16 46.54 37.91
C PHE A 12 14.16 45.71 37.09
N LEU A 13 13.11 45.24 37.78
CA LEU A 13 11.86 44.95 37.10
C LEU A 13 11.34 46.30 36.56
N THR A 14 10.97 46.34 35.29
CA THR A 14 9.58 46.56 34.83
C THR A 14 9.57 46.93 33.34
N ASN A 15 8.63 46.31 32.63
CA ASN A 15 8.06 46.73 31.34
C ASN A 15 8.99 46.88 30.13
N GLY A 16 9.04 45.85 29.29
CA GLY A 16 9.57 45.98 27.94
C GLY A 16 9.59 44.65 27.20
N ARG A 17 8.42 44.21 26.70
CA ARG A 17 8.31 43.09 25.76
C ARG A 17 9.22 43.36 24.53
N PRO A 18 10.13 42.45 24.15
CA PRO A 18 10.49 42.31 22.76
C PRO A 18 9.49 41.33 22.12
N LEU A 19 8.51 41.89 21.41
CA LEU A 19 7.74 41.14 20.41
C LEU A 19 8.69 40.89 19.23
N LEU A 20 8.95 39.61 18.88
CA LEU A 20 9.54 39.07 17.64
C LEU A 20 10.07 37.66 18.00
N LEU A 21 9.58 36.51 17.54
CA LEU A 21 8.73 36.12 16.44
C LEU A 21 7.69 35.12 16.97
N ALA A 22 6.40 35.47 16.95
CA ALA A 22 5.38 34.44 16.86
C ALA A 22 5.43 33.95 15.41
N ALA A 23 6.12 32.84 15.17
CA ALA A 23 6.06 32.15 13.89
C ALA A 23 4.59 31.81 13.64
N ILE A 24 4.00 32.48 12.65
CA ILE A 24 2.65 32.25 12.16
C ILE A 24 2.67 30.88 11.46
N ALA A 25 2.61 29.79 12.23
CA ALA A 25 2.36 28.46 11.71
C ALA A 25 0.84 28.32 11.44
N LEU A 26 0.33 29.07 10.46
CA LEU A 26 -1.07 28.99 10.02
C LEU A 26 -1.24 27.89 8.98
N THR A 27 -1.12 26.64 9.41
CA THR A 27 -1.91 25.48 8.95
C THR A 27 -1.47 24.31 9.81
N GLU A 28 -2.25 24.00 10.85
CA GLU A 28 -2.19 22.65 11.38
C GLU A 28 -2.53 21.68 10.22
N PRO A 29 -1.76 20.61 10.01
CA PRO A 29 -2.13 19.61 9.02
C PRO A 29 -3.54 19.14 9.37
N ILE A 30 -4.45 19.24 8.39
CA ILE A 30 -5.84 18.80 8.57
C ILE A 30 -5.79 17.34 8.99
N HIS A 31 -6.02 17.09 10.28
CA HIS A 31 -6.15 15.74 10.81
C HIS A 31 -7.54 15.27 10.41
N VAL A 32 -7.63 14.65 9.24
CA VAL A 32 -8.87 13.99 8.82
C VAL A 32 -9.07 12.82 9.79
N PRO A 33 -10.12 12.82 10.61
CA PRO A 33 -10.35 11.70 11.52
C PRO A 33 -10.49 10.43 10.68
N LYS A 34 -9.65 9.43 10.98
CA LYS A 34 -9.77 8.11 10.36
C LYS A 34 -11.10 7.51 10.86
N LEU A 35 -12.05 7.33 9.95
CA LEU A 35 -13.28 6.62 10.27
C LEU A 35 -12.92 5.23 10.77
N THR A 36 -13.43 4.86 11.95
CA THR A 36 -13.25 3.53 12.54
C THR A 36 -14.13 2.49 11.85
N VAL A 37 -15.17 2.92 11.11
CA VAL A 37 -16.14 2.07 10.42
C VAL A 37 -16.42 2.65 9.03
N MET A 38 -16.54 1.78 8.02
CA MET A 38 -16.89 2.13 6.64
C MET A 38 -18.29 1.61 6.32
N GLU A 39 -19.14 2.47 5.75
CA GLU A 39 -20.48 2.07 5.29
C GLU A 39 -20.43 1.80 3.78
N VAL A 40 -20.95 0.64 3.36
CA VAL A 40 -21.02 0.24 1.94
C VAL A 40 -22.44 -0.16 1.61
N HIS A 41 -23.05 0.50 0.61
CA HIS A 41 -24.36 0.13 0.13
C HIS A 41 -24.24 -0.96 -0.94
N ILE A 42 -24.86 -2.11 -0.65
CA ILE A 42 -24.84 -3.28 -1.51
C ILE A 42 -26.28 -3.54 -2.00
N LYS A 43 -26.42 -4.19 -3.17
CA LYS A 43 -27.73 -4.57 -3.68
C LYS A 43 -28.42 -5.57 -2.74
N PRO A 44 -29.77 -5.51 -2.58
CA PRO A 44 -30.50 -6.40 -1.67
C PRO A 44 -30.28 -7.89 -1.93
N GLU A 45 -30.10 -8.28 -3.20
CA GLU A 45 -29.85 -9.68 -3.56
C GLU A 45 -28.51 -10.19 -2.99
N THR A 46 -27.49 -9.34 -2.97
CA THR A 46 -26.16 -9.69 -2.44
C THR A 46 -26.16 -9.64 -0.91
N GLU A 47 -26.87 -8.70 -0.29
CA GLU A 47 -27.06 -8.65 1.17
C GLU A 47 -27.74 -9.92 1.70
N SER A 48 -28.79 -10.39 1.02
CA SER A 48 -29.48 -11.63 1.38
C SER A 48 -28.54 -12.84 1.33
N ARG A 49 -27.71 -12.93 0.28
CA ARG A 49 -26.69 -13.99 0.17
C ARG A 49 -25.61 -13.90 1.25
N LEU A 50 -25.15 -12.69 1.57
CA LEU A 50 -24.18 -12.48 2.65
C LEU A 50 -24.75 -12.91 4.01
N THR A 51 -26.02 -12.58 4.28
CA THR A 51 -26.72 -12.98 5.51
C THR A 51 -26.90 -14.49 5.60
N GLU A 52 -27.24 -15.15 4.50
CA GLU A 52 -27.32 -16.61 4.43
C GLU A 52 -25.96 -17.26 4.68
N LEU A 53 -24.89 -16.72 4.08
CA LEU A 53 -23.52 -17.21 4.28
C LEU A 53 -23.02 -17.00 5.71
N ALA A 54 -23.33 -15.85 6.33
CA ALA A 54 -23.06 -15.58 7.74
C ALA A 54 -23.76 -16.61 8.63
N SER A 55 -25.05 -16.88 8.36
CA SER A 55 -25.84 -17.87 9.10
C SER A 55 -25.27 -19.29 8.99
N LYS A 56 -24.79 -19.68 7.80
CA LYS A 56 -24.21 -21.01 7.54
C LYS A 56 -22.80 -21.17 8.11
N SER A 57 -21.99 -20.13 8.04
CA SER A 57 -20.59 -20.15 8.50
C SER A 57 -20.46 -19.89 10.00
N GLY A 58 -21.47 -19.30 10.64
CA GLY A 58 -21.41 -18.82 12.02
C GLY A 58 -20.51 -17.59 12.21
N ARG A 59 -20.04 -16.97 11.12
CA ARG A 59 -19.21 -15.75 11.14
C ARG A 59 -20.09 -14.51 11.07
N ALA A 60 -19.61 -13.39 11.62
CA ALA A 60 -20.25 -12.10 11.43
C ALA A 60 -20.16 -11.67 9.96
N THR A 61 -21.18 -10.97 9.46
CA THR A 61 -21.22 -10.48 8.08
C THR A 61 -20.05 -9.54 7.78
N ASP A 62 -19.69 -8.68 8.73
CA ASP A 62 -18.60 -7.72 8.58
C ASP A 62 -17.25 -8.44 8.40
N ASP A 63 -16.97 -9.47 9.21
CA ASP A 63 -15.75 -10.28 9.11
C ASP A 63 -15.67 -11.03 7.76
N LEU A 64 -16.80 -11.49 7.23
CA LEU A 64 -16.84 -12.16 5.92
C LEU A 64 -16.55 -11.20 4.78
N VAL A 65 -17.09 -9.99 4.85
CA VAL A 65 -16.87 -8.94 3.84
C VAL A 65 -15.43 -8.45 3.90
N GLU A 66 -14.89 -8.23 5.10
CA GLU A 66 -13.50 -7.81 5.29
C GLU A 66 -12.52 -8.85 4.73
N ASP A 67 -12.70 -10.13 5.07
CA ASP A 67 -11.87 -11.24 4.59
C ASP A 67 -11.92 -11.37 3.05
N ALA A 68 -13.12 -11.29 2.47
CA ALA A 68 -13.30 -11.34 1.01
C ALA A 68 -12.61 -10.16 0.31
N LEU A 69 -12.74 -8.95 0.85
CA LEU A 69 -12.11 -7.76 0.28
C LEU A 69 -10.59 -7.76 0.48
N ALA A 70 -10.09 -8.23 1.62
CA ALA A 70 -8.67 -8.38 1.89
C ALA A 70 -8.02 -9.36 0.88
N GLY A 71 -8.68 -10.49 0.61
CA GLY A 71 -8.26 -11.43 -0.42
C GLY A 71 -8.21 -10.79 -1.80
N TYR A 72 -9.31 -10.15 -2.23
CA TYR A 72 -9.38 -9.46 -3.52
C TYR A 72 -8.27 -8.40 -3.69
N LEU A 73 -8.06 -7.57 -2.68
CA LEU A 73 -7.04 -6.50 -2.72
C LEU A 73 -5.63 -7.07 -2.76
N THR A 74 -5.37 -8.16 -2.03
CA THR A 74 -4.07 -8.85 -2.04
C THR A 74 -3.78 -9.40 -3.43
N GLU A 75 -4.71 -10.14 -4.02
CA GLU A 75 -4.56 -10.69 -5.37
C GLU A 75 -4.33 -9.60 -6.43
N VAL A 76 -5.09 -8.49 -6.34
CA VAL A 76 -4.91 -7.35 -7.25
C VAL A 76 -3.53 -6.71 -7.07
N ALA A 77 -3.05 -6.58 -5.83
CA ALA A 77 -1.74 -6.02 -5.54
C ALA A 77 -0.62 -6.91 -6.10
N GLU A 78 -0.68 -8.22 -5.90
CA GLU A 78 0.29 -9.18 -6.42
C GLU A 78 0.36 -9.16 -7.96
N VAL A 79 -0.80 -9.15 -8.63
CA VAL A 79 -0.86 -9.07 -10.09
C VAL A 79 -0.26 -7.76 -10.59
N ARG A 80 -0.54 -6.64 -9.91
CA ARG A 80 0.01 -5.33 -10.28
C ARG A 80 1.51 -5.29 -10.09
N GLU A 81 2.02 -5.76 -8.96
CA GLU A 81 3.46 -5.83 -8.69
C GLU A 81 4.19 -6.63 -9.78
N MET A 82 3.66 -7.80 -10.14
CA MET A 82 4.22 -8.62 -11.22
C MET A 82 4.21 -7.87 -12.56
N LEU A 83 3.11 -7.19 -12.92
CA LEU A 83 2.98 -6.50 -14.20
C LEU A 83 3.84 -5.25 -14.28
N ASP A 84 3.88 -4.45 -13.21
CA ASP A 84 4.69 -3.25 -13.10
C ASP A 84 6.18 -3.60 -13.18
N GLY A 85 6.62 -4.66 -12.49
CA GLY A 85 7.99 -5.16 -12.61
C GLY A 85 8.37 -5.60 -14.02
N ARG A 86 7.48 -6.33 -14.72
CA ARG A 86 7.70 -6.71 -16.13
C ARG A 86 7.75 -5.49 -17.04
N TYR A 87 6.91 -4.51 -16.80
CA TYR A 87 6.92 -3.26 -17.55
C TYR A 87 8.25 -2.52 -17.37
N ASP A 88 8.73 -2.40 -16.14
CA ASP A 88 10.01 -1.76 -15.82
C ASP A 88 11.19 -2.49 -16.43
N ASP A 89 11.19 -3.82 -16.43
CA ASP A 89 12.24 -4.61 -17.08
C ASP A 89 12.27 -4.39 -18.61
N ILE A 90 11.10 -4.29 -19.25
CA ILE A 90 11.01 -3.97 -20.68
C ILE A 90 11.48 -2.54 -20.94
N LYS A 91 11.04 -1.58 -20.12
CA LYS A 91 11.40 -0.16 -20.28
C LYS A 91 12.87 0.12 -20.04
N SER A 92 13.47 -0.56 -19.07
CA SER A 92 14.90 -0.46 -18.77
C SER A 92 15.78 -1.22 -19.77
N GLY A 93 15.20 -2.05 -20.64
CA GLY A 93 15.94 -2.88 -21.58
C GLY A 93 16.65 -4.07 -20.93
N ARG A 94 16.32 -4.41 -19.68
CA ARG A 94 16.85 -5.59 -18.98
C ARG A 94 16.38 -6.89 -19.60
N VAL A 95 15.22 -6.88 -20.24
CA VAL A 95 14.69 -8.02 -21.01
C VAL A 95 14.58 -7.67 -22.49
N LYS A 96 14.87 -8.65 -23.35
CA LYS A 96 14.72 -8.53 -24.79
C LYS A 96 13.33 -9.02 -25.21
N PRO A 97 12.48 -8.18 -25.83
CA PRO A 97 11.23 -8.63 -26.42
C PRO A 97 11.50 -9.68 -27.50
N ILE A 98 10.65 -10.71 -27.53
CA ILE A 98 10.65 -11.74 -28.56
C ILE A 98 9.42 -11.49 -29.44
N ASP A 99 9.57 -11.66 -30.75
CA ASP A 99 8.44 -11.64 -31.66
C ASP A 99 7.43 -12.75 -31.30
N GLY A 100 6.14 -12.42 -31.33
CA GLY A 100 5.09 -13.32 -30.87
C GLY A 100 5.00 -14.60 -31.71
N GLU A 101 5.07 -14.48 -33.03
CA GLU A 101 4.99 -15.64 -33.93
C GLU A 101 6.20 -16.55 -33.73
N ALA A 102 7.41 -15.94 -33.69
CA ALA A 102 8.64 -16.68 -33.45
C ALA A 102 8.65 -17.41 -32.09
N PHE A 103 8.03 -16.83 -31.05
CA PHE A 103 7.87 -17.48 -29.75
C PHE A 103 6.96 -18.71 -29.83
N PHE A 104 5.80 -18.60 -30.50
CA PHE A 104 4.86 -19.72 -30.65
C PHE A 104 5.40 -20.83 -31.58
N ASP A 105 6.14 -20.48 -32.62
CA ASP A 105 6.88 -21.45 -33.45
C ASP A 105 7.85 -22.27 -32.59
N GLY A 106 8.63 -21.59 -31.73
CA GLY A 106 9.57 -22.24 -30.83
C GLY A 106 8.89 -23.16 -29.81
N LEU A 107 7.70 -22.78 -29.31
CA LEU A 107 6.91 -23.65 -28.41
C LEU A 107 6.45 -24.93 -29.12
N ARG A 108 5.92 -24.82 -30.34
CA ARG A 108 5.47 -25.98 -31.14
C ARG A 108 6.64 -26.92 -31.45
N GLN A 109 7.78 -26.37 -31.85
CA GLN A 109 8.98 -27.17 -32.09
C GLN A 109 9.41 -27.96 -30.85
N ARG A 110 9.43 -27.29 -29.68
CA ARG A 110 9.80 -27.92 -28.42
C ARG A 110 8.83 -29.03 -28.03
N GLU A 111 7.54 -28.84 -28.26
CA GLU A 111 6.52 -29.87 -28.02
C GLU A 111 6.77 -31.10 -28.89
N ASP A 112 7.01 -30.92 -30.20
CA ASP A 112 7.32 -32.00 -31.13
C ASP A 112 8.58 -32.79 -30.71
N GLU A 113 9.61 -32.10 -30.23
CA GLU A 113 10.83 -32.72 -29.71
C GLU A 113 10.56 -33.58 -28.48
N LEU A 114 9.74 -33.10 -27.55
CA LEU A 114 9.35 -33.84 -26.35
C LEU A 114 8.51 -35.08 -26.70
N LEU A 115 7.59 -34.97 -27.67
CA LEU A 115 6.80 -36.10 -28.14
C LEU A 115 7.67 -37.19 -28.79
N LYS A 116 8.67 -36.78 -29.58
CA LYS A 116 9.65 -37.71 -30.18
C LYS A 116 10.50 -38.41 -29.13
N GLN A 117 10.88 -37.73 -28.04
CA GLN A 117 11.62 -38.33 -26.93
C GLN A 117 10.78 -39.33 -26.13
N ARG A 118 9.47 -39.07 -25.99
CA ARG A 118 8.55 -39.94 -25.24
C ARG A 118 8.22 -41.24 -25.97
N ASN A 119 8.24 -41.24 -27.30
CA ASN A 119 8.03 -42.43 -28.13
C ASN A 119 9.30 -42.73 -28.95
N PRO A 120 10.35 -43.28 -28.31
CA PRO A 120 11.48 -43.80 -29.05
C PRO A 120 10.98 -44.98 -29.91
N LYS A 121 11.18 -44.87 -31.22
CA LYS A 121 10.96 -45.98 -32.16
C LYS A 121 11.80 -47.19 -31.81
#